data_AF-A0A7K4HLD5-F1
#
_entry.id   AF-A0A7K4HLD5-F1
#
_cell.length_a   1.000
_cell.length_b   1.000
_cell.length_c   1.000
_cell.angle_alpha   90.00
_cell.angle_beta   90.00
_cell.angle_gamma   90.00
#
_symmetry.space_group_name_H-M   'P 1'
#
loop_
_entity.id
_entity.type
_entity.pdbx_description
1 polymer ?
#
loop_
_entity_poly.entity_id
_entity_poly.type
_entity_poly.pdbx_seq_one_letter_code
_entity_poly.pdbx_strand_id
1 'polypeptide(L)'
;MEIATERMDGVLVIGLKGRLDGYAATQAAPEIERSLRDDDRSVVFDMDGLTYMSSAGIRILLALHKKVKARNGGIALCNVGEYPRNVLSMAGFDRVLPIFSSRDDALREVQKREGSLSLIADLKNPTVEREGARFGFEPASRAPASLRVKGSLSTLLHARIREEDLSAERLSGITYSLGLGALGGGVEDTMPFLGEMMTLHGSMIWLPTDGHDTPDFFVPAGDTGAVRAYTAFNLSLEGAFNEVAVVEATGEEGIALDALYRAIFALAKERRKECRGVLATAIWGVVAGVQSTGIKRSPIAQDAPANGGSILDPENYDEWMDVCTEMKYDGYSIVTFGIGVDLSADLSGYDRAALDAIHTEEAGTGDLHLHNHGVVFRNVPWDPETDLVRGIERCLADGEFVDMRHLLDSTRIRRAKVGIAYISAIKQA
;
A
#
# COMPACT_ATOMS: atom_id res chain seq x y z
N MET A 1 6.70 -29.08 -16.95
CA MET A 1 5.58 -28.88 -16.02
C MET A 1 4.82 -27.68 -16.54
N GLU A 2 3.51 -27.77 -16.61
CA GLU A 2 2.65 -26.64 -16.97
C GLU A 2 1.90 -26.21 -15.71
N ILE A 3 1.92 -24.90 -15.45
CA ILE A 3 1.21 -24.27 -14.35
C ILE A 3 0.31 -23.20 -14.97
N ALA A 4 -0.95 -23.22 -14.57
CA ALA A 4 -1.91 -22.18 -14.95
C ALA A 4 -2.54 -21.66 -13.66
N THR A 5 -2.65 -20.34 -13.55
CA THR A 5 -3.32 -19.71 -12.40
C THR A 5 -4.43 -18.82 -12.87
N GLU A 6 -5.57 -18.91 -12.22
CA GLU A 6 -6.73 -18.06 -12.44
C GLU A 6 -7.45 -17.79 -11.13
N ARG A 7 -8.24 -16.72 -11.08
CA ARG A 7 -9.12 -16.45 -9.93
C ARG A 7 -10.56 -16.66 -10.34
N MET A 8 -11.30 -17.39 -9.53
CA MET A 8 -12.73 -17.61 -9.69
C MET A 8 -13.40 -17.21 -8.39
N ASP A 9 -14.22 -16.15 -8.43
CA ASP A 9 -15.00 -15.67 -7.28
C ASP A 9 -14.15 -15.54 -6.00
N GLY A 10 -12.98 -14.91 -6.12
CA GLY A 10 -12.05 -14.70 -5.00
C GLY A 10 -11.16 -15.91 -4.62
N VAL A 11 -11.32 -17.05 -5.28
CA VAL A 11 -10.50 -18.25 -5.06
C VAL A 11 -9.36 -18.32 -6.08
N LEU A 12 -8.11 -18.43 -5.61
CA LEU A 12 -6.97 -18.72 -6.48
C LEU A 12 -7.00 -20.21 -6.88
N VAL A 13 -7.18 -20.48 -8.17
CA VAL A 13 -7.08 -21.84 -8.71
C VAL A 13 -5.74 -22.02 -9.40
N ILE A 14 -5.01 -23.06 -9.00
CA ILE A 14 -3.69 -23.43 -9.52
C ILE A 14 -3.82 -24.78 -10.24
N GLY A 15 -3.84 -24.75 -11.56
CA GLY A 15 -3.81 -25.93 -12.42
C GLY A 15 -2.39 -26.47 -12.58
N LEU A 16 -2.20 -27.76 -12.36
CA LEU A 16 -0.91 -28.44 -12.47
C LEU A 16 -0.97 -29.61 -13.46
N LYS A 17 -0.20 -29.55 -14.55
CA LYS A 17 -0.14 -30.60 -15.58
C LYS A 17 1.27 -31.12 -15.82
N GLY A 18 1.42 -32.44 -15.91
CA GLY A 18 2.70 -33.12 -16.14
C GLY A 18 3.28 -33.77 -14.89
N ARG A 19 4.52 -33.43 -14.52
CA ARG A 19 5.29 -34.08 -13.43
C ARG A 19 5.82 -33.06 -12.43
N LEU A 20 5.51 -33.24 -11.14
CA LEU A 20 6.01 -32.42 -10.01
C LEU A 20 7.12 -33.16 -9.23
N ASP A 21 8.26 -33.32 -9.88
CA ASP A 21 9.47 -33.88 -9.27
C ASP A 21 10.37 -32.79 -8.66
N GLY A 22 11.56 -33.19 -8.19
CA GLY A 22 12.50 -32.27 -7.55
C GLY A 22 12.96 -31.13 -8.46
N TYR A 23 13.10 -31.38 -9.77
CA TYR A 23 13.47 -30.34 -10.73
C TYR A 23 12.30 -29.40 -11.00
N ALA A 24 11.14 -29.95 -11.35
CA ALA A 24 9.94 -29.15 -11.60
C ALA A 24 9.54 -28.26 -10.40
N ALA A 25 9.79 -28.74 -9.17
CA ALA A 25 9.54 -27.97 -7.96
C ALA A 25 10.36 -26.67 -7.85
N THR A 26 11.58 -26.64 -8.41
CA THR A 26 12.43 -25.42 -8.39
C THR A 26 11.84 -24.28 -9.24
N GLN A 27 11.05 -24.64 -10.25
CA GLN A 27 10.37 -23.70 -11.14
C GLN A 27 8.95 -23.40 -10.63
N ALA A 28 8.24 -24.42 -10.15
CA ALA A 28 6.87 -24.31 -9.69
C ALA A 28 6.71 -23.49 -8.41
N ALA A 29 7.63 -23.64 -7.45
CA ALA A 29 7.48 -22.97 -6.16
C ALA A 29 7.50 -21.43 -6.29
N PRO A 30 8.47 -20.79 -7.00
CA PRO A 30 8.44 -19.35 -7.19
C PRO A 30 7.24 -18.85 -8.01
N GLU A 31 6.75 -19.63 -8.96
CA GLU A 31 5.59 -19.26 -9.78
C GLU A 31 4.30 -19.26 -8.94
N ILE A 32 4.05 -20.34 -8.20
CA ILE A 32 2.90 -20.46 -7.28
C ILE A 32 2.97 -19.36 -6.20
N GLU A 33 4.15 -19.09 -5.68
CA GLU A 33 4.35 -18.04 -4.67
C GLU A 33 4.05 -16.64 -5.21
N ARG A 34 4.45 -16.34 -6.45
CA ARG A 34 4.12 -15.06 -7.10
C ARG A 34 2.63 -14.91 -7.41
N SER A 35 1.93 -16.01 -7.68
CA SER A 35 0.50 -15.97 -7.97
C SER A 35 -0.35 -15.74 -6.72
N LEU A 36 0.18 -15.98 -5.52
CA LEU A 36 -0.53 -15.77 -4.25
C LEU A 36 -0.48 -14.29 -3.85
N ARG A 37 -1.63 -13.61 -3.89
CA ARG A 37 -1.79 -12.25 -3.35
C ARG A 37 -1.87 -12.27 -1.83
N ASP A 38 -1.61 -11.14 -1.18
CA ASP A 38 -1.66 -11.02 0.28
C ASP A 38 -3.08 -11.08 0.86
N ASP A 39 -4.11 -10.86 0.03
CA ASP A 39 -5.53 -11.03 0.38
C ASP A 39 -6.13 -12.39 0.00
N ASP A 40 -5.40 -13.27 -0.71
CA ASP A 40 -5.89 -14.61 -1.03
C ASP A 40 -6.02 -15.46 0.25
N ARG A 41 -7.24 -15.93 0.53
CA ARG A 41 -7.58 -16.81 1.67
C ARG A 41 -8.05 -18.19 1.22
N SER A 42 -8.44 -18.35 -0.04
CA SER A 42 -8.91 -19.61 -0.59
C SER A 42 -8.08 -20.02 -1.79
N VAL A 43 -7.55 -21.24 -1.76
CA VAL A 43 -6.76 -21.80 -2.86
C VAL A 43 -7.26 -23.19 -3.23
N VAL A 44 -7.41 -23.44 -4.53
CA VAL A 44 -7.69 -24.77 -5.08
C VAL A 44 -6.53 -25.20 -5.98
N PHE A 45 -5.98 -26.39 -5.73
CA PHE A 45 -5.10 -27.03 -6.70
C PHE A 45 -5.90 -27.98 -7.59
N ASP A 46 -5.99 -27.64 -8.87
CA ASP A 46 -6.51 -28.54 -9.89
C ASP A 46 -5.38 -29.41 -10.43
N MET A 47 -5.42 -30.70 -10.08
CA MET A 47 -4.36 -31.65 -10.42
C MET A 47 -4.75 -32.49 -11.65
N ASP A 48 -5.74 -32.04 -12.43
CA ASP A 48 -6.10 -32.68 -13.70
C ASP A 48 -4.91 -32.66 -14.66
N GLY A 49 -4.46 -33.85 -15.06
CA GLY A 49 -3.26 -34.04 -15.88
C GLY A 49 -1.93 -34.04 -15.10
N LEU A 50 -1.93 -33.96 -13.77
CA LEU A 50 -0.73 -34.25 -12.97
C LEU A 50 -0.54 -35.77 -12.87
N THR A 51 0.49 -36.27 -13.56
CA THR A 51 0.80 -37.71 -13.67
C THR A 51 1.77 -38.20 -12.60
N TYR A 52 2.52 -37.30 -11.97
CA TYR A 52 3.55 -37.66 -10.99
C TYR A 52 3.78 -36.55 -9.97
N MET A 53 3.98 -36.91 -8.70
CA MET A 53 4.50 -36.02 -7.67
C MET A 53 5.52 -36.74 -6.77
N SER A 54 6.46 -35.98 -6.22
CA SER A 54 7.46 -36.46 -5.25
C SER A 54 7.37 -35.69 -3.92
N SER A 55 8.28 -35.98 -2.99
CA SER A 55 8.39 -35.23 -1.72
C SER A 55 8.56 -33.71 -1.93
N ALA A 56 9.14 -33.28 -3.05
CA ALA A 56 9.27 -31.87 -3.38
C ALA A 56 7.92 -31.21 -3.65
N GLY A 57 7.01 -31.88 -4.36
CA GLY A 57 5.65 -31.39 -4.60
C GLY A 57 4.83 -31.28 -3.31
N ILE A 58 4.97 -32.25 -2.41
CA ILE A 58 4.32 -32.20 -1.08
C ILE A 58 4.79 -30.97 -0.29
N ARG A 59 6.09 -30.66 -0.32
CA ARG A 59 6.63 -29.48 0.39
C ARG A 59 6.04 -28.16 -0.14
N ILE A 60 5.77 -28.06 -1.44
CA ILE A 60 5.10 -26.90 -2.03
C ILE A 60 3.68 -26.75 -1.46
N LEU A 61 2.89 -27.84 -1.47
CA LEU A 61 1.53 -27.83 -0.92
C LEU A 61 1.52 -27.45 0.57
N LEU A 62 2.48 -27.97 1.36
CA LEU A 62 2.64 -27.63 2.77
C LEU A 62 2.98 -26.16 3.01
N ALA A 63 3.94 -25.63 2.25
CA ALA A 63 4.36 -24.24 2.38
C ALA A 63 3.17 -23.32 2.12
N LEU A 64 2.41 -23.58 1.05
CA LEU A 64 1.22 -22.79 0.73
C LEU A 64 0.11 -22.98 1.78
N HIS A 65 -0.12 -24.21 2.25
CA HIS A 65 -1.10 -24.49 3.31
C HIS A 65 -0.78 -23.70 4.58
N LYS A 66 0.49 -23.64 4.99
CA LYS A 66 0.91 -22.86 6.16
C LYS A 66 0.65 -21.37 5.95
N LYS A 67 1.00 -20.83 4.77
CA LYS A 67 0.76 -19.41 4.42
C LYS A 67 -0.73 -19.09 4.47
N VAL A 68 -1.57 -19.84 3.76
CA VAL A 68 -3.02 -19.62 3.66
C VAL A 68 -3.71 -19.82 5.01
N LYS A 69 -3.32 -20.85 5.79
CA LYS A 69 -3.85 -21.10 7.13
C LYS A 69 -3.53 -19.96 8.11
N ALA A 70 -2.35 -19.33 7.99
CA ALA A 70 -2.01 -18.16 8.81
C ALA A 70 -2.94 -16.95 8.54
N ARG A 71 -3.69 -16.97 7.43
CA ARG A 71 -4.69 -15.97 7.05
C ARG A 71 -6.13 -16.42 7.39
N ASN A 72 -6.28 -17.45 8.23
CA ASN A 72 -7.55 -18.15 8.49
C ASN A 72 -8.22 -18.70 7.22
N GLY A 73 -7.42 -18.99 6.20
CA GLY A 73 -7.87 -19.47 4.90
C GLY A 73 -8.00 -20.98 4.77
N GLY A 74 -8.40 -21.43 3.57
CA GLY A 74 -8.56 -22.84 3.20
C GLY A 74 -7.82 -23.20 1.93
N ILE A 75 -7.30 -24.44 1.88
CA ILE A 75 -6.80 -25.04 0.64
C ILE A 75 -7.59 -26.32 0.37
N ALA A 76 -7.93 -26.56 -0.89
CA ALA A 76 -8.49 -27.82 -1.37
C ALA A 76 -7.74 -28.34 -2.60
N LEU A 77 -7.77 -29.66 -2.80
CA LEU A 77 -7.23 -30.32 -4.00
C LEU A 77 -8.40 -30.91 -4.80
N CYS A 78 -8.36 -30.87 -6.13
CA CYS A 78 -9.30 -31.59 -6.98
C CYS A 78 -8.59 -32.35 -8.11
N ASN A 79 -9.32 -33.27 -8.74
CA ASN A 79 -8.86 -34.03 -9.91
C ASN A 79 -7.53 -34.80 -9.69
N VAL A 80 -7.27 -35.22 -8.45
CA VAL A 80 -6.02 -35.89 -8.09
C VAL A 80 -6.00 -37.31 -8.66
N GLY A 81 -5.12 -37.53 -9.64
CA GLY A 81 -4.87 -38.83 -10.26
C GLY A 81 -4.32 -39.88 -9.29
N GLU A 82 -4.37 -41.15 -9.71
CA GLU A 82 -4.09 -42.30 -8.84
C GLU A 82 -2.70 -42.25 -8.18
N TYR A 83 -1.64 -42.03 -8.96
CA TYR A 83 -0.29 -41.99 -8.42
C TYR A 83 -0.07 -40.81 -7.43
N PRO A 84 -0.38 -39.54 -7.77
CA PRO A 84 -0.34 -38.45 -6.79
C PRO A 84 -1.19 -38.69 -5.54
N ARG A 85 -2.38 -39.29 -5.69
CA ARG A 85 -3.26 -39.64 -4.56
C ARG A 85 -2.60 -40.65 -3.62
N ASN A 86 -1.97 -41.68 -4.16
CA ASN A 86 -1.22 -42.67 -3.36
C ASN A 86 -0.04 -42.02 -2.63
N VAL A 87 0.69 -41.11 -3.29
CA VAL A 87 1.79 -40.36 -2.67
C VAL A 87 1.29 -39.47 -1.52
N LEU A 88 0.18 -38.75 -1.70
CA LEU A 88 -0.44 -37.93 -0.65
C LEU A 88 -0.89 -38.79 0.54
N SER A 89 -1.54 -39.94 0.28
CA SER A 89 -2.01 -40.84 1.33
C SER A 89 -0.84 -41.46 2.11
N MET A 90 0.21 -41.93 1.43
CA MET A 90 1.43 -42.45 2.07
C MET A 90 2.12 -41.40 2.95
N ALA A 91 2.02 -40.12 2.58
CA ALA A 91 2.56 -39.01 3.37
C ALA A 91 1.60 -38.48 4.46
N GLY A 92 0.38 -39.01 4.56
CA GLY A 92 -0.63 -38.62 5.56
C GLY A 92 -1.37 -37.31 5.27
N PHE A 93 -1.42 -36.87 4.01
CA PHE A 93 -2.00 -35.59 3.60
C PHE A 93 -3.49 -35.61 3.34
N ASP A 94 -4.06 -36.80 3.19
CA ASP A 94 -5.51 -37.04 3.13
C ASP A 94 -6.27 -36.49 4.35
N ARG A 95 -5.58 -36.33 5.49
CA ARG A 95 -6.12 -35.73 6.73
C ARG A 95 -5.93 -34.23 6.85
N VAL A 96 -5.06 -33.64 6.04
CA VAL A 96 -4.64 -32.23 6.16
C VAL A 96 -5.29 -31.37 5.08
N LEU A 97 -5.35 -31.90 3.85
CA LEU A 97 -5.90 -31.20 2.70
C LEU A 97 -7.13 -31.95 2.18
N PRO A 98 -8.32 -31.32 2.14
CA PRO A 98 -9.50 -31.94 1.58
C PRO A 98 -9.30 -32.17 0.07
N ILE A 99 -9.65 -33.37 -0.38
CA ILE A 99 -9.51 -33.81 -1.78
C ILE A 99 -10.87 -34.09 -2.37
N PHE A 100 -11.19 -33.43 -3.48
CA PHE A 100 -12.45 -33.52 -4.19
C PHE A 100 -12.28 -34.18 -5.57
N SER A 101 -13.38 -34.71 -6.10
CA SER A 101 -13.44 -35.31 -7.44
C SER A 101 -13.62 -34.29 -8.56
N SER A 102 -14.07 -33.07 -8.24
CA SER A 102 -14.31 -32.01 -9.22
C SER A 102 -13.83 -30.67 -8.70
N ARG A 103 -13.53 -29.77 -9.63
CA ARG A 103 -13.18 -28.37 -9.34
C ARG A 103 -14.33 -27.64 -8.62
N ASP A 104 -15.56 -27.84 -9.06
CA ASP A 104 -16.75 -27.20 -8.50
C ASP A 104 -17.02 -27.59 -7.03
N ASP A 105 -16.73 -28.84 -6.66
CA ASP A 105 -16.84 -29.28 -5.25
C ASP A 105 -15.76 -28.62 -4.38
N ALA A 106 -14.53 -28.53 -4.89
CA ALA A 106 -13.42 -27.89 -4.18
C ALA A 106 -13.66 -26.39 -3.98
N LEU A 107 -14.11 -25.69 -5.03
CA LEU A 107 -14.47 -24.26 -4.96
C LEU A 107 -15.57 -24.02 -3.91
N ARG A 108 -16.64 -24.81 -3.93
CA ARG A 108 -17.73 -24.67 -2.96
C ARG A 108 -17.30 -24.89 -1.52
N GLU A 109 -16.36 -25.80 -1.26
CA GLU A 109 -15.86 -26.03 0.11
C GLU A 109 -15.10 -24.81 0.65
N VAL A 110 -14.18 -24.25 -0.14
CA VAL A 110 -13.36 -23.13 0.32
C VAL A 110 -14.18 -21.84 0.44
N GLN A 111 -15.12 -21.60 -0.47
CA GLN A 111 -16.01 -20.43 -0.46
C GLN A 111 -16.97 -20.40 0.75
N LYS A 112 -17.47 -21.55 1.21
CA LYS A 112 -18.36 -21.60 2.39
C LYS A 112 -17.73 -20.97 3.63
N ARG A 113 -16.41 -21.12 3.79
CA ARG A 113 -15.68 -20.56 4.93
C ARG A 113 -15.57 -19.05 4.85
N GLU A 114 -15.33 -18.50 3.67
CA GLU A 114 -15.27 -17.05 3.45
C GLU A 114 -16.64 -16.37 3.59
N GLY A 115 -17.67 -16.91 2.93
CA GLY A 115 -19.01 -16.31 2.95
C GLY A 115 -19.61 -16.22 4.36
N SER A 116 -19.37 -17.23 5.21
CA SER A 116 -19.85 -17.20 6.60
C SER A 116 -19.17 -16.13 7.45
N LEU A 117 -17.90 -15.80 7.18
CA LEU A 117 -17.17 -14.75 7.91
C LEU A 117 -17.62 -13.36 7.46
N SER A 118 -17.81 -13.16 6.15
CA SER A 118 -18.30 -11.88 5.58
C SER A 118 -19.66 -11.49 6.15
N LEU A 119 -20.62 -12.42 6.17
CA LEU A 119 -21.99 -12.14 6.64
C LEU A 119 -22.04 -11.65 8.10
N ILE A 120 -21.17 -12.20 8.95
CA ILE A 120 -21.07 -11.79 10.37
C ILE A 120 -20.46 -10.38 10.49
N ALA A 121 -19.49 -10.04 9.64
CA ALA A 121 -18.87 -8.72 9.61
C ALA A 121 -19.87 -7.65 9.13
N ASP A 122 -20.61 -7.92 8.05
CA ASP A 122 -21.61 -6.99 7.48
C ASP A 122 -22.74 -6.66 8.47
N LEU A 123 -23.14 -7.63 9.30
CA LEU A 123 -24.14 -7.42 10.35
C LEU A 123 -23.64 -6.52 11.50
N LYS A 124 -22.33 -6.51 11.76
CA LYS A 124 -21.74 -5.71 12.84
C LYS A 124 -21.53 -4.26 12.42
N ASN A 125 -21.13 -4.02 11.17
CA ASN A 125 -20.80 -2.70 10.65
C ASN A 125 -21.55 -2.46 9.33
N PRO A 126 -22.67 -1.71 9.34
CA PRO A 126 -23.40 -1.41 8.11
C PRO A 126 -22.51 -0.64 7.14
N THR A 127 -22.46 -1.10 5.90
CA THR A 127 -21.65 -0.48 4.83
C THR A 127 -22.49 0.39 3.91
N VAL A 128 -21.88 1.44 3.36
CA VAL A 128 -22.44 2.24 2.27
C VAL A 128 -21.62 2.02 1.01
N GLU A 129 -22.28 1.84 -0.13
CA GLU A 129 -21.60 1.72 -1.42
C GLU A 129 -21.47 3.10 -2.10
N ARG A 130 -20.27 3.42 -2.58
CA ARG A 130 -19.98 4.64 -3.32
C ARG A 130 -18.74 4.45 -4.19
N GLU A 131 -18.68 5.06 -5.37
CA GLU A 131 -17.52 5.00 -6.27
C GLU A 131 -17.01 3.55 -6.54
N GLY A 132 -17.90 2.55 -6.56
CA GLY A 132 -17.52 1.15 -6.79
C GLY A 132 -16.80 0.49 -5.60
N ALA A 133 -16.99 0.98 -4.38
CA ALA A 133 -16.52 0.32 -3.16
C ALA A 133 -17.56 0.40 -2.02
N ARG A 134 -17.52 -0.60 -1.14
CA ARG A 134 -18.25 -0.60 0.13
C ARG A 134 -17.40 0.00 1.22
N PHE A 135 -18.01 0.85 2.05
CA PHE A 135 -17.37 1.54 3.15
C PHE A 135 -18.10 1.28 4.47
N GLY A 136 -17.41 0.72 5.46
CA GLY A 136 -17.79 0.75 6.87
C GLY A 136 -16.94 1.76 7.63
N PHE A 137 -17.47 2.41 8.67
CA PHE A 137 -16.71 3.41 9.44
C PHE A 137 -16.77 3.14 10.93
N GLU A 138 -15.60 3.21 11.56
CA GLU A 138 -15.41 3.00 12.99
C GLU A 138 -14.84 4.27 13.62
N PRO A 139 -15.49 4.84 14.66
CA PRO A 139 -14.94 5.99 15.37
C PRO A 139 -13.61 5.64 16.06
N ALA A 140 -12.61 6.51 15.95
CA ALA A 140 -11.29 6.31 16.57
C ALA A 140 -10.97 7.38 17.63
N SER A 141 -11.03 8.67 17.27
CA SER A 141 -10.72 9.77 18.19
C SER A 141 -11.60 11.00 17.94
N ARG A 142 -11.89 11.72 19.03
CA ARG A 142 -12.55 13.04 18.99
C ARG A 142 -11.55 14.21 19.11
N ALA A 143 -10.27 13.92 19.32
CA ALA A 143 -9.26 14.97 19.39
C ALA A 143 -9.09 15.65 18.01
N PRO A 144 -8.85 16.97 17.97
CA PRO A 144 -8.54 17.65 16.71
C PRO A 144 -7.20 17.14 16.16
N ALA A 145 -7.11 17.04 14.84
CA ALA A 145 -5.86 16.79 14.13
C ALA A 145 -5.41 18.04 13.38
N SER A 146 -4.11 18.22 13.21
CA SER A 146 -3.52 19.30 12.41
C SER A 146 -2.37 18.80 11.57
N LEU A 147 -2.03 19.53 10.51
CA LEU A 147 -0.82 19.30 9.73
C LEU A 147 0.26 20.27 10.17
N ARG A 148 1.49 19.77 10.28
CA ARG A 148 2.69 20.58 10.42
C ARG A 148 3.43 20.56 9.09
N VAL A 149 3.72 21.75 8.56
CA VAL A 149 4.49 21.94 7.32
C VAL A 149 5.87 22.47 7.68
N LYS A 150 6.90 21.85 7.13
CA LYS A 150 8.29 22.32 7.17
C LYS A 150 8.81 22.49 5.77
N GLY A 151 9.61 23.54 5.57
CA GLY A 151 10.13 23.91 4.26
C GLY A 151 9.08 24.60 3.39
N SER A 152 9.41 24.76 2.11
CA SER A 152 8.60 25.48 1.14
C SER A 152 8.37 24.63 -0.10
N LEU A 153 7.10 24.35 -0.40
CA LEU A 153 6.71 23.61 -1.59
C LEU A 153 7.15 24.33 -2.87
N SER A 154 7.01 25.66 -2.92
CA SER A 154 7.52 26.47 -4.05
C SER A 154 9.04 26.36 -4.23
N THR A 155 9.80 26.33 -3.13
CA THR A 155 11.27 26.16 -3.17
C THR A 155 11.65 24.78 -3.72
N LEU A 156 10.93 23.73 -3.32
CA LEU A 156 11.08 22.39 -3.87
C LEU A 156 10.74 22.35 -5.36
N LEU A 157 9.56 22.85 -5.74
CA LEU A 157 9.08 22.78 -7.12
C LEU A 157 9.94 23.58 -8.09
N HIS A 158 10.66 24.61 -7.64
CA HIS A 158 11.59 25.37 -8.50
C HIS A 158 13.05 24.91 -8.35
N ALA A 159 13.28 23.80 -7.66
CA ALA A 159 14.60 23.26 -7.34
C ALA A 159 15.56 24.31 -6.75
N ARG A 160 15.11 25.05 -5.72
CA ARG A 160 15.85 26.14 -5.08
C ARG A 160 16.37 25.81 -3.69
N ILE A 161 16.34 24.53 -3.31
CA ILE A 161 16.74 24.09 -1.96
C ILE A 161 18.23 24.33 -1.75
N ARG A 162 18.57 24.85 -0.57
CA ARG A 162 19.93 25.06 -0.08
C ARG A 162 20.14 24.38 1.26
N GLU A 163 21.39 24.35 1.71
CA GLU A 163 21.76 23.73 2.99
C GLU A 163 20.99 24.35 4.17
N GLU A 164 20.74 25.66 4.16
CA GLU A 164 19.98 26.35 5.19
C GLU A 164 18.49 25.94 5.27
N ASP A 165 17.95 25.31 4.22
CA ASP A 165 16.56 24.85 4.17
C ASP A 165 16.38 23.46 4.82
N LEU A 166 17.48 22.73 5.08
CA LEU A 166 17.41 21.38 5.64
C LEU A 166 17.21 21.43 7.16
N SER A 167 16.13 20.79 7.60
CA SER A 167 15.85 20.54 9.01
C SER A 167 16.28 19.14 9.41
N ALA A 168 17.03 19.04 10.52
CA ALA A 168 17.47 17.75 11.06
C ALA A 168 16.54 17.26 12.18
N GLU A 169 15.89 16.13 11.97
CA GLU A 169 14.82 15.62 12.83
C GLU A 169 15.14 14.26 13.46
N ARG A 170 14.60 14.06 14.66
CA ARG A 170 14.58 12.74 15.30
C ARG A 170 13.39 11.96 14.77
N LEU A 171 13.67 10.79 14.19
CA LEU A 171 12.65 9.90 13.65
C LEU A 171 11.62 9.48 14.70
N SER A 172 12.07 9.21 15.94
CA SER A 172 11.21 8.76 17.05
C SER A 172 10.06 9.71 17.39
N GLY A 173 10.16 10.99 17.00
CA GLY A 173 9.11 11.98 17.22
C GLY A 173 8.04 12.02 16.12
N ILE A 174 8.20 11.24 15.04
CA ILE A 174 7.37 11.34 13.84
C ILE A 174 6.55 10.05 13.67
N THR A 175 5.22 10.19 13.82
CA THR A 175 4.30 9.06 13.62
C THR A 175 3.93 8.88 12.16
N TYR A 176 3.51 9.95 11.49
CA TYR A 176 3.17 9.94 10.07
C TYR A 176 3.66 11.23 9.42
N SER A 177 4.49 11.09 8.39
CA SER A 177 4.85 12.22 7.54
C SER A 177 5.21 11.77 6.13
N LEU A 178 5.13 12.70 5.18
CA LEU A 178 5.65 12.55 3.83
C LEU A 178 6.38 13.82 3.40
N GLY A 179 7.22 13.73 2.37
CA GLY A 179 7.89 14.90 1.80
C GLY A 179 9.19 14.56 1.10
N LEU A 180 10.18 15.44 1.26
CA LEU A 180 11.50 15.34 0.63
C LEU A 180 12.61 15.35 1.69
N GLY A 181 13.47 14.35 1.66
CA GLY A 181 14.59 14.25 2.58
C GLY A 181 15.49 13.04 2.31
N ALA A 182 16.51 12.88 3.14
CA ALA A 182 17.32 11.67 3.19
C ALA A 182 17.94 11.48 4.59
N LEU A 183 18.55 10.31 4.79
CA LEU A 183 19.42 10.04 5.93
C LEU A 183 20.88 10.33 5.55
N GLY A 184 21.66 10.83 6.50
CA GLY A 184 23.07 11.16 6.27
C GLY A 184 23.82 11.52 7.55
N GLY A 185 25.13 11.73 7.43
CA GLY A 185 26.00 12.17 8.53
C GLY A 185 25.90 13.67 8.84
N GLY A 186 25.37 14.45 7.90
CA GLY A 186 25.27 15.90 7.96
C GLY A 186 24.46 16.46 6.80
N VAL A 187 24.28 17.78 6.79
CA VAL A 187 23.53 18.50 5.76
C VAL A 187 24.21 18.35 4.40
N GLU A 188 25.51 18.68 4.31
CA GLU A 188 26.31 18.60 3.07
C GLU A 188 26.25 17.21 2.43
N ASP A 189 26.46 16.15 3.22
CA ASP A 189 26.42 14.76 2.75
C ASP A 189 25.04 14.32 2.23
N THR A 190 23.97 14.94 2.73
CA THR A 190 22.58 14.59 2.40
C THR A 190 22.10 15.29 1.13
N MET A 191 22.58 16.51 0.86
CA MET A 191 22.09 17.37 -0.22
C MET A 191 21.96 16.67 -1.59
N PRO A 192 22.93 15.85 -2.06
CA PRO A 192 22.83 15.18 -3.36
C PRO A 192 21.81 14.04 -3.42
N PHE A 193 21.31 13.57 -2.27
CA PHE A 193 20.47 12.38 -2.14
C PHE A 193 19.04 12.71 -1.69
N LEU A 194 18.66 13.99 -1.65
CA LEU A 194 17.31 14.41 -1.28
C LEU A 194 16.30 13.76 -2.23
N GLY A 195 15.41 12.98 -1.64
CA GLY A 195 14.48 12.14 -2.35
C GLY A 195 13.11 12.15 -1.70
N GLU A 196 12.10 11.66 -2.43
CA GLU A 196 10.77 11.48 -1.87
C GLU A 196 10.82 10.49 -0.71
N MET A 197 10.15 10.82 0.39
CA MET A 197 10.24 10.04 1.61
C MET A 197 8.93 9.99 2.38
N MET A 198 8.82 8.98 3.22
CA MET A 198 7.72 8.80 4.16
C MET A 198 8.29 8.34 5.50
N THR A 199 7.70 8.81 6.60
CA THR A 199 8.01 8.33 7.95
C THR A 199 6.76 7.72 8.57
N LEU A 200 6.89 6.50 9.08
CA LEU A 200 5.83 5.71 9.69
C LEU A 200 6.34 5.17 11.03
N HIS A 201 5.76 5.63 12.14
CA HIS A 201 6.09 5.22 13.50
C HIS A 201 7.61 5.24 13.79
N GLY A 202 8.27 6.33 13.39
CA GLY A 202 9.71 6.50 13.52
C GLY A 202 10.58 5.65 12.60
N SER A 203 9.99 4.91 11.67
CA SER A 203 10.72 4.29 10.55
C SER A 203 10.70 5.21 9.35
N MET A 204 11.84 5.42 8.71
CA MET A 204 11.93 6.24 7.49
C MET A 204 12.12 5.33 6.28
N ILE A 205 11.39 5.62 5.22
CA ILE A 205 11.53 5.00 3.91
C ILE A 205 11.65 6.12 2.90
N TRP A 206 12.64 6.05 2.01
CA TRP A 206 12.86 7.10 1.02
C TRP A 206 13.41 6.53 -0.28
N LEU A 207 13.16 7.26 -1.36
CA LEU A 207 13.71 6.99 -2.69
C LEU A 207 14.80 8.02 -2.97
N PRO A 208 16.09 7.73 -2.70
CA PRO A 208 17.18 8.66 -2.94
C PRO A 208 17.31 8.98 -4.42
N THR A 209 17.72 10.21 -4.74
CA THR A 209 17.93 10.68 -6.12
C THR A 209 19.36 10.40 -6.60
N ASP A 210 19.85 9.19 -6.33
CA ASP A 210 21.22 8.75 -6.62
C ASP A 210 21.39 8.12 -8.02
N GLY A 211 20.30 8.04 -8.79
CA GLY A 211 20.25 7.49 -10.14
C GLY A 211 20.02 5.98 -10.23
N HIS A 212 19.84 5.26 -9.11
CA HIS A 212 19.62 3.81 -9.12
C HIS A 212 18.15 3.38 -9.03
N ASP A 213 17.23 4.31 -8.82
CA ASP A 213 15.78 4.05 -8.69
C ASP A 213 15.46 2.93 -7.67
N THR A 214 16.21 2.90 -6.57
CA THR A 214 16.10 1.88 -5.54
C THR A 214 15.81 2.56 -4.21
N PRO A 215 14.61 2.38 -3.63
CA PRO A 215 14.33 2.97 -2.33
C PRO A 215 15.09 2.25 -1.21
N ASP A 216 15.36 3.00 -0.15
CA ASP A 216 16.03 2.53 1.06
C ASP A 216 15.10 2.72 2.28
N PHE A 217 15.38 1.97 3.34
CA PHE A 217 14.53 1.95 4.53
C PHE A 217 15.34 1.79 5.81
N PHE A 218 14.88 2.46 6.86
CA PHE A 218 15.48 2.40 8.18
C PHE A 218 14.41 2.24 9.26
N VAL A 219 14.40 1.07 9.90
CA VAL A 219 13.51 0.74 11.02
C VAL A 219 14.35 0.67 12.30
N PRO A 220 14.28 1.68 13.17
CA PRO A 220 15.08 1.69 14.39
C PRO A 220 14.53 0.69 15.43
N ALA A 221 15.42 -0.12 16.00
CA ALA A 221 15.09 -0.95 17.18
C ALA A 221 14.99 -0.12 18.49
N GLY A 222 15.45 1.13 18.45
CA GLY A 222 15.42 2.09 19.56
C GLY A 222 16.03 3.44 19.13
N ASP A 223 15.80 4.49 19.92
CA ASP A 223 16.26 5.84 19.61
C ASP A 223 17.47 6.24 20.46
N THR A 224 18.65 6.27 19.85
CA THR A 224 19.88 6.84 20.45
C THR A 224 20.02 8.34 20.19
N GLY A 225 19.21 8.90 19.29
CA GLY A 225 19.29 10.27 18.79
C GLY A 225 20.46 10.56 17.85
N ALA A 226 21.24 9.54 17.48
CA ALA A 226 22.43 9.70 16.63
C ALA A 226 22.08 9.76 15.14
N VAL A 227 21.06 9.01 14.71
CA VAL A 227 20.55 9.04 13.33
C VAL A 227 19.48 10.11 13.22
N ARG A 228 19.60 10.99 12.21
CA ARG A 228 18.66 12.07 11.95
C ARG A 228 18.16 11.99 10.51
N ALA A 229 16.89 12.35 10.32
CA ALA A 229 16.35 12.65 9.01
C ALA A 229 16.62 14.11 8.67
N TYR A 230 17.18 14.36 7.50
CA TYR A 230 17.40 15.70 6.98
C TYR A 230 16.33 15.96 5.92
N THR A 231 15.43 16.88 6.21
CA THR A 231 14.24 17.13 5.39
C THR A 231 14.23 18.57 4.91
N ALA A 232 14.04 18.77 3.61
CA ALA A 232 13.88 20.09 3.02
C ALA A 232 12.40 20.47 2.82
N PHE A 233 11.52 19.48 2.77
CA PHE A 233 10.08 19.66 2.82
C PHE A 233 9.43 18.49 3.56
N ASN A 234 8.50 18.76 4.48
CA ASN A 234 7.81 17.69 5.21
C ASN A 234 6.39 18.12 5.62
N LEU A 235 5.43 17.23 5.40
CA LEU A 235 4.08 17.29 5.92
C LEU A 235 3.90 16.20 6.97
N SER A 236 3.73 16.60 8.23
CA SER A 236 3.55 15.70 9.37
C SER A 236 2.15 15.81 9.95
N LEU A 237 1.56 14.67 10.32
CA LEU A 237 0.32 14.63 11.08
C LEU A 237 0.58 14.88 12.57
N GLU A 238 -0.13 15.84 13.14
CA GLU A 238 -0.22 16.06 14.58
C GLU A 238 -1.60 15.64 15.10
N GLY A 239 -1.60 14.77 16.11
CA GLY A 239 -2.82 14.23 16.70
C GLY A 239 -3.06 12.78 16.27
N ALA A 240 -4.33 12.39 16.18
CA ALA A 240 -4.74 11.03 15.87
C ALA A 240 -5.80 11.00 14.77
N PHE A 241 -5.97 9.85 14.12
CA PHE A 241 -7.09 9.65 13.21
C PHE A 241 -8.41 9.71 13.96
N ASN A 242 -9.38 10.37 13.35
CA ASN A 242 -10.70 10.57 13.93
C ASN A 242 -11.63 9.36 13.72
N GLU A 243 -11.44 8.65 12.62
CA GLU A 243 -12.16 7.42 12.29
C GLU A 243 -11.31 6.52 11.40
N VAL A 244 -11.70 5.26 11.32
CA VAL A 244 -11.12 4.28 10.39
C VAL A 244 -12.23 3.83 9.44
N ALA A 245 -12.01 3.99 8.15
CA ALA A 245 -12.87 3.41 7.13
C ALA A 245 -12.35 2.01 6.76
N VAL A 246 -13.23 1.02 6.78
CA VAL A 246 -12.98 -0.29 6.16
C VAL A 246 -13.54 -0.23 4.75
N VAL A 247 -12.67 -0.41 3.76
CA VAL A 247 -12.98 -0.23 2.35
C VAL A 247 -12.78 -1.55 1.62
N GLU A 248 -13.75 -1.93 0.79
CA GLU A 248 -13.65 -3.08 -0.09
C GLU A 248 -14.23 -2.73 -1.47
N ALA A 249 -13.41 -2.83 -2.51
CA ALA A 249 -13.85 -2.60 -3.88
C ALA A 249 -14.87 -3.66 -4.32
N THR A 250 -15.87 -3.26 -5.10
CA THR A 250 -16.89 -4.19 -5.61
C THR A 250 -16.42 -4.96 -6.85
N GLY A 251 -15.40 -4.45 -7.55
CA GLY A 251 -14.77 -5.08 -8.73
C GLY A 251 -13.29 -5.43 -8.51
N GLU A 252 -12.78 -6.35 -9.34
CA GLU A 252 -11.39 -6.85 -9.22
C GLU A 252 -10.31 -5.79 -9.54
N GLU A 253 -10.67 -4.80 -10.34
CA GLU A 253 -9.86 -3.64 -10.72
C GLU A 253 -9.46 -2.80 -9.49
N GLY A 254 -10.25 -2.83 -8.41
CA GLY A 254 -10.05 -1.96 -7.25
C GLY A 254 -10.61 -0.54 -7.45
N ILE A 255 -10.72 0.21 -6.35
CA ILE A 255 -11.09 1.63 -6.35
C ILE A 255 -9.85 2.50 -6.58
N ALA A 256 -9.93 3.46 -7.50
CA ALA A 256 -8.84 4.43 -7.72
C ALA A 256 -8.68 5.34 -6.50
N LEU A 257 -7.48 5.86 -6.28
CA LEU A 257 -7.16 6.66 -5.10
C LEU A 257 -7.96 7.97 -5.09
N ASP A 258 -8.12 8.65 -6.22
CA ASP A 258 -8.99 9.83 -6.34
C ASP A 258 -10.46 9.51 -5.99
N ALA A 259 -11.00 8.42 -6.52
CA ALA A 259 -12.34 7.94 -6.25
C ALA A 259 -12.52 7.59 -4.77
N LEU A 260 -11.51 6.97 -4.14
CA LEU A 260 -11.48 6.69 -2.71
C LEU A 260 -11.59 7.98 -1.88
N TYR A 261 -10.75 8.98 -2.18
CA TYR A 261 -10.78 10.27 -1.48
C TYR A 261 -12.11 11.01 -1.73
N ARG A 262 -12.63 11.05 -2.96
CA ARG A 262 -13.95 11.64 -3.27
C ARG A 262 -15.07 10.99 -2.46
N ALA A 263 -15.08 9.66 -2.37
CA ALA A 263 -16.05 8.92 -1.57
C ALA A 263 -15.94 9.29 -0.09
N ILE A 264 -14.72 9.31 0.47
CA ILE A 264 -14.47 9.67 1.86
C ILE A 264 -14.93 11.10 2.14
N PHE A 265 -14.54 12.08 1.31
CA PHE A 265 -14.96 13.48 1.48
C PHE A 265 -16.46 13.63 1.49
N ALA A 266 -17.15 12.99 0.55
CA ALA A 266 -18.58 13.16 0.42
C ALA A 266 -19.35 12.45 1.55
N LEU A 267 -18.93 11.25 1.96
CA LEU A 267 -19.49 10.55 3.13
C LEU A 267 -19.17 11.29 4.44
N ALA A 268 -18.02 11.96 4.52
CA ALA A 268 -17.67 12.81 5.64
C ALA A 268 -18.57 14.04 5.73
N LYS A 269 -18.86 14.73 4.61
CA LYS A 269 -19.77 15.89 4.57
C LYS A 269 -21.15 15.57 5.17
N GLU A 270 -21.64 14.34 4.97
CA GLU A 270 -22.93 13.87 5.47
C GLU A 270 -22.91 13.57 6.99
N ARG A 271 -21.74 13.25 7.56
CA ARG A 271 -21.63 12.69 8.93
C ARG A 271 -20.82 13.53 9.91
N ARG A 272 -19.94 14.41 9.41
CA ARG A 272 -18.89 15.09 10.18
C ARG A 272 -18.90 16.58 9.86
N LYS A 273 -19.31 17.39 10.84
CA LYS A 273 -19.30 18.86 10.71
C LYS A 273 -17.89 19.45 10.72
N GLU A 274 -16.92 18.69 11.22
CA GLU A 274 -15.52 19.09 11.31
C GLU A 274 -14.77 18.94 9.99
N CYS A 275 -15.35 18.23 9.00
CA CYS A 275 -14.74 18.10 7.68
C CYS A 275 -14.83 19.44 6.93
N ARG A 276 -13.69 20.10 6.76
CA ARG A 276 -13.56 21.40 6.08
C ARG A 276 -12.79 21.29 4.76
N GLY A 277 -12.82 20.14 4.11
CA GLY A 277 -12.17 19.95 2.80
C GLY A 277 -10.69 19.60 2.84
N VAL A 278 -10.06 19.44 4.02
CA VAL A 278 -8.69 18.92 4.14
C VAL A 278 -8.65 17.68 5.01
N LEU A 279 -8.02 16.61 4.51
CA LEU A 279 -7.87 15.33 5.21
C LEU A 279 -6.41 14.87 5.16
N ALA A 280 -5.98 14.18 6.20
CA ALA A 280 -4.82 13.30 6.13
C ALA A 280 -5.29 11.86 6.29
N THR A 281 -4.69 10.94 5.53
CA THR A 281 -4.99 9.53 5.61
C THR A 281 -3.74 8.69 5.82
N ALA A 282 -3.90 7.58 6.55
CA ALA A 282 -3.00 6.45 6.44
C ALA A 282 -3.78 5.24 5.96
N ILE A 283 -3.29 4.57 4.93
CA ILE A 283 -3.93 3.40 4.34
C ILE A 283 -3.07 2.20 4.65
N TRP A 284 -3.67 1.14 5.19
CA TRP A 284 -3.10 -0.20 5.16
C TRP A 284 -4.05 -1.11 4.41
N GLY A 285 -3.57 -1.78 3.38
CA GLY A 285 -4.44 -2.59 2.53
C GLY A 285 -3.69 -3.39 1.50
N VAL A 286 -4.45 -3.90 0.53
CA VAL A 286 -3.93 -4.64 -0.62
C VAL A 286 -4.30 -3.87 -1.89
N VAL A 287 -3.31 -3.66 -2.75
CA VAL A 287 -3.47 -2.93 -4.01
C VAL A 287 -3.99 -3.85 -5.11
N ALA A 288 -4.77 -3.30 -6.03
CA ALA A 288 -5.04 -3.92 -7.33
C ALA A 288 -4.03 -3.49 -8.40
N GLY A 289 -3.32 -2.38 -8.16
CA GLY A 289 -2.20 -1.93 -8.97
C GLY A 289 -1.70 -0.58 -8.47
N VAL A 290 -0.39 -0.36 -8.54
CA VAL A 290 0.25 0.92 -8.23
C VAL A 290 0.70 1.57 -9.53
N GLN A 291 0.37 2.84 -9.66
CA GLN A 291 0.96 3.75 -10.64
C GLN A 291 1.64 4.88 -9.86
N SER A 292 2.79 5.32 -10.32
CA SER A 292 3.64 6.20 -9.53
C SER A 292 4.21 7.34 -10.34
N THR A 293 4.60 8.36 -9.61
CA THR A 293 5.49 9.42 -10.07
C THR A 293 6.71 9.46 -9.15
N GLY A 294 7.74 10.18 -9.53
CA GLY A 294 8.87 10.47 -8.66
C GLY A 294 9.82 11.47 -9.27
N ILE A 295 10.62 12.10 -8.41
CA ILE A 295 11.67 13.03 -8.83
C ILE A 295 12.94 12.27 -9.18
N LYS A 296 13.59 12.63 -10.28
CA LYS A 296 14.81 11.98 -10.77
C LYS A 296 16.08 12.50 -10.11
N ARG A 297 16.05 13.73 -9.59
CA ARG A 297 17.22 14.48 -9.12
C ARG A 297 16.85 15.29 -7.89
N SER A 298 17.84 15.52 -7.01
CA SER A 298 17.67 16.39 -5.86
C SER A 298 17.27 17.80 -6.32
N PRO A 299 16.16 18.39 -5.84
CA PRO A 299 15.70 19.71 -6.26
C PRO A 299 16.46 20.84 -5.54
N ILE A 300 17.78 20.84 -5.69
CA ILE A 300 18.72 21.78 -5.07
C ILE A 300 19.12 22.89 -6.04
N ALA A 301 19.45 24.07 -5.49
CA ALA A 301 19.64 25.30 -6.26
C ALA A 301 20.66 25.20 -7.42
N GLN A 302 21.64 24.31 -7.31
CA GLN A 302 22.66 24.09 -8.34
C GLN A 302 22.16 23.29 -9.54
N ASP A 303 21.10 22.50 -9.36
CA ASP A 303 20.51 21.67 -10.42
C ASP A 303 19.25 22.32 -11.01
N ALA A 304 18.86 23.52 -10.58
CA ALA A 304 17.62 24.18 -10.97
C ALA A 304 17.42 24.25 -12.50
N PRO A 305 16.16 24.14 -12.99
CA PRO A 305 15.86 24.26 -14.41
C PRO A 305 16.45 25.51 -15.05
N ALA A 306 17.05 25.37 -16.23
CA ALA A 306 17.74 26.48 -16.90
C ALA A 306 16.80 27.65 -17.27
N ASN A 307 15.51 27.37 -17.47
CA ASN A 307 14.49 28.39 -17.72
C ASN A 307 14.00 29.10 -16.43
N GLY A 308 14.44 28.66 -15.25
CA GLY A 308 14.05 29.19 -13.95
C GLY A 308 12.63 28.83 -13.49
N GLY A 309 11.93 28.00 -14.27
CA GLY A 309 10.56 27.53 -14.03
C GLY A 309 10.47 26.40 -13.02
N SER A 310 9.28 25.82 -12.93
CA SER A 310 8.95 24.69 -12.07
C SER A 310 9.45 23.38 -12.68
N ILE A 311 9.80 22.39 -11.86
CA ILE A 311 10.13 21.03 -12.27
C ILE A 311 8.92 20.30 -12.87
N LEU A 312 7.71 20.81 -12.61
CA LEU A 312 6.46 20.32 -13.17
C LEU A 312 6.08 20.99 -14.50
N ASP A 313 6.80 22.04 -14.92
CA ASP A 313 6.51 22.71 -16.19
C ASP A 313 6.70 21.73 -17.36
N PRO A 314 5.85 21.77 -18.40
CA PRO A 314 5.96 20.84 -19.54
C PRO A 314 7.34 20.81 -20.22
N GLU A 315 8.08 21.93 -20.19
CA GLU A 315 9.44 22.02 -20.74
C GLU A 315 10.49 21.28 -19.90
N ASN A 316 10.24 21.13 -18.59
CA ASN A 316 11.14 20.54 -17.61
C ASN A 316 10.73 19.11 -17.21
N TYR A 317 9.45 18.76 -17.40
CA TYR A 317 8.82 17.58 -16.82
C TYR A 317 9.58 16.28 -17.10
N ASP A 318 9.94 16.01 -18.37
CA ASP A 318 10.62 14.76 -18.74
C ASP A 318 12.03 14.64 -18.15
N GLU A 319 12.71 15.76 -17.91
CA GLU A 319 14.04 15.80 -17.27
C GLU A 319 13.94 15.50 -15.77
N TRP A 320 12.88 15.98 -15.12
CA TRP A 320 12.75 15.99 -13.66
C TRP A 320 11.90 14.87 -13.09
N MET A 321 10.86 14.46 -13.81
CA MET A 321 9.84 13.53 -13.33
C MET A 321 10.00 12.18 -14.01
N ASP A 322 9.88 11.12 -13.23
CA ASP A 322 9.64 9.76 -13.73
C ASP A 322 8.19 9.38 -13.46
N VAL A 323 7.52 8.80 -14.44
CA VAL A 323 6.09 8.45 -14.35
C VAL A 323 5.88 7.03 -14.84
N CYS A 324 5.35 6.19 -13.97
CA CYS A 324 4.98 4.82 -14.27
C CYS A 324 3.45 4.67 -14.30
N THR A 325 2.89 4.62 -15.50
CA THR A 325 1.47 4.34 -15.75
C THR A 325 1.18 2.85 -15.97
N GLU A 326 2.19 1.97 -15.87
CA GLU A 326 1.96 0.53 -15.81
C GLU A 326 1.47 0.14 -14.42
N MET A 327 0.39 -0.65 -14.33
CA MET A 327 -0.10 -1.19 -13.06
C MET A 327 0.85 -2.25 -12.53
N LYS A 328 1.56 -1.93 -11.44
CA LYS A 328 2.48 -2.85 -10.76
C LYS A 328 1.93 -3.35 -9.43
N TYR A 329 2.53 -4.40 -8.91
CA TYR A 329 2.33 -4.89 -7.53
C TYR A 329 0.91 -5.37 -7.21
N ASP A 330 0.13 -5.82 -8.19
CA ASP A 330 -1.22 -6.35 -7.96
C ASP A 330 -1.22 -7.43 -6.86
N GLY A 331 -2.00 -7.17 -5.81
CA GLY A 331 -2.20 -8.02 -4.65
C GLY A 331 -1.10 -7.99 -3.61
N TYR A 332 -0.19 -7.01 -3.69
CA TYR A 332 0.79 -6.74 -2.67
C TYR A 332 0.15 -5.88 -1.57
N SER A 333 0.70 -5.97 -0.37
CA SER A 333 0.31 -5.08 0.71
C SER A 333 0.88 -3.69 0.49
N ILE A 334 0.13 -2.65 0.86
CA ILE A 334 0.60 -1.27 0.83
C ILE A 334 0.38 -0.61 2.19
N VAL A 335 1.33 0.25 2.57
CA VAL A 335 1.10 1.27 3.59
C VAL A 335 1.29 2.63 2.95
N THR A 336 0.30 3.52 3.10
CA THR A 336 0.40 4.90 2.60
C THR A 336 0.23 5.89 3.73
N PHE A 337 0.80 7.08 3.52
CA PHE A 337 0.37 8.30 4.18
C PHE A 337 0.12 9.34 3.10
N GLY A 338 -0.95 10.11 3.23
CA GLY A 338 -1.31 11.08 2.22
C GLY A 338 -2.22 12.20 2.71
N ILE A 339 -2.21 13.28 1.96
CA ILE A 339 -3.03 14.48 2.17
C ILE A 339 -3.99 14.60 1.00
N GLY A 340 -5.25 14.96 1.30
CA GLY A 340 -6.25 15.30 0.30
C GLY A 340 -6.86 16.67 0.58
N VAL A 341 -7.02 17.46 -0.47
CA VAL A 341 -7.68 18.78 -0.45
C VAL A 341 -8.82 18.78 -1.47
N ASP A 342 -10.05 18.91 -0.99
CA ASP A 342 -11.25 19.10 -1.80
C ASP A 342 -11.44 20.60 -2.06
N LEU A 343 -11.03 21.05 -3.25
CA LEU A 343 -11.08 22.45 -3.68
C LEU A 343 -12.53 22.93 -3.94
N SER A 344 -13.50 22.02 -4.02
CA SER A 344 -14.92 22.36 -4.08
C SER A 344 -15.55 22.70 -2.72
N ALA A 345 -14.83 22.42 -1.62
CA ALA A 345 -15.31 22.69 -0.26
C ALA A 345 -15.09 24.16 0.16
N ASP A 346 -15.76 24.57 1.24
CA ASP A 346 -15.48 25.86 1.89
C ASP A 346 -14.17 25.79 2.69
N LEU A 347 -13.07 26.24 2.06
CA LEU A 347 -11.74 26.29 2.65
C LEU A 347 -11.44 27.62 3.40
N SER A 348 -12.43 28.52 3.54
CA SER A 348 -12.22 29.84 4.18
C SER A 348 -11.79 29.77 5.65
N GLY A 349 -11.92 28.60 6.27
CA GLY A 349 -11.43 28.32 7.62
C GLY A 349 -9.92 28.12 7.75
N TYR A 350 -9.18 28.07 6.65
CA TYR A 350 -7.71 27.96 6.65
C TYR A 350 -7.06 29.26 6.16
N ASP A 351 -5.85 29.53 6.67
CA ASP A 351 -5.01 30.58 6.10
C ASP A 351 -4.57 30.19 4.68
N ARG A 352 -4.63 31.15 3.75
CA ARG A 352 -4.31 30.90 2.34
C ARG A 352 -2.85 30.47 2.15
N ALA A 353 -1.90 31.11 2.85
CA ALA A 353 -0.50 30.72 2.74
C ALA A 353 -0.26 29.32 3.32
N ALA A 354 -1.03 28.92 4.33
CA ALA A 354 -0.97 27.56 4.86
C ALA A 354 -1.56 26.51 3.90
N LEU A 355 -2.60 26.85 3.13
CA LEU A 355 -3.10 25.99 2.05
C LEU A 355 -2.07 25.89 0.92
N ASP A 356 -1.54 27.01 0.45
CA ASP A 356 -0.53 27.06 -0.64
C ASP A 356 0.76 26.28 -0.27
N ALA A 357 0.98 26.01 1.02
CA ALA A 357 2.11 25.21 1.50
C ALA A 357 1.91 23.69 1.33
N ILE A 358 0.68 23.22 1.10
CA ILE A 358 0.34 21.79 0.97
C ILE A 358 -0.26 21.40 -0.38
N HIS A 359 -0.59 22.38 -1.23
CA HIS A 359 -1.06 22.15 -2.59
C HIS A 359 -0.67 23.33 -3.49
N THR A 360 -0.58 23.10 -4.81
CA THR A 360 -0.34 24.17 -5.79
C THR A 360 -1.28 24.02 -6.99
N GLU A 361 -1.65 25.15 -7.60
CA GLU A 361 -2.42 25.17 -8.86
C GLU A 361 -1.61 24.60 -10.04
N GLU A 362 -0.28 24.59 -9.95
CA GLU A 362 0.62 24.05 -10.97
C GLU A 362 0.52 22.51 -11.10
N ALA A 363 0.02 21.85 -10.05
CA ALA A 363 -0.15 20.39 -10.01
C ALA A 363 -1.44 19.89 -10.69
N GLY A 364 -2.31 20.78 -11.20
CA GLY A 364 -3.50 20.40 -11.98
C GLY A 364 -4.74 21.24 -11.68
N THR A 365 -5.73 21.17 -12.58
CA THR A 365 -6.98 21.98 -12.52
C THR A 365 -8.20 21.21 -11.98
N GLY A 366 -7.98 20.12 -11.25
CA GLY A 366 -9.06 19.27 -10.73
C GLY A 366 -9.61 19.78 -9.39
N ASP A 367 -10.88 19.47 -9.10
CA ASP A 367 -11.53 19.83 -7.82
C ASP A 367 -10.97 19.08 -6.60
N LEU A 368 -10.04 18.13 -6.81
CA LEU A 368 -9.39 17.35 -5.77
C LEU A 368 -7.88 17.35 -6.02
N HIS A 369 -7.13 17.72 -4.99
CA HIS A 369 -5.67 17.63 -4.99
C HIS A 369 -5.22 16.57 -3.97
N LEU A 370 -4.35 15.66 -4.41
CA LEU A 370 -3.85 14.55 -3.60
C LEU A 370 -2.32 14.54 -3.59
N HIS A 371 -1.74 14.27 -2.42
CA HIS A 371 -0.32 13.98 -2.27
C HIS A 371 -0.17 12.73 -1.43
N ASN A 372 0.20 11.61 -2.04
CA ASN A 372 0.28 10.32 -1.36
C ASN A 372 1.63 9.66 -1.62
N HIS A 373 2.30 9.24 -0.56
CA HIS A 373 3.44 8.34 -0.65
C HIS A 373 3.02 6.95 -0.17
N GLY A 374 3.51 5.90 -0.82
CA GLY A 374 3.16 4.52 -0.51
C GLY A 374 4.38 3.62 -0.48
N VAL A 375 4.41 2.71 0.49
CA VAL A 375 5.39 1.64 0.59
C VAL A 375 4.71 0.31 0.30
N VAL A 376 5.29 -0.43 -0.62
CA VAL A 376 4.80 -1.73 -1.07
C VAL A 376 5.56 -2.82 -0.34
N PHE A 377 4.79 -3.76 0.21
CA PHE A 377 5.29 -4.93 0.91
C PHE A 377 4.75 -6.19 0.27
N ARG A 378 5.51 -7.28 0.39
CA ARG A 378 5.06 -8.62 0.07
C ARG A 378 5.10 -9.50 1.32
N ASN A 379 4.32 -10.57 1.31
CA ASN A 379 4.27 -11.57 2.38
C ASN A 379 3.72 -11.01 3.70
N VAL A 380 2.83 -10.00 3.62
CA VAL A 380 2.10 -9.47 4.79
C VAL A 380 0.62 -9.75 4.60
N PRO A 381 0.08 -10.86 5.16
CA PRO A 381 -1.29 -11.22 4.91
C PRO A 381 -2.31 -10.18 5.39
N TRP A 382 -3.30 -9.90 4.53
CA TRP A 382 -4.46 -9.09 4.89
C TRP A 382 -5.32 -9.80 5.93
N ASP A 383 -5.67 -9.06 6.98
CA ASP A 383 -6.59 -9.50 8.01
C ASP A 383 -7.59 -8.40 8.37
N PRO A 384 -8.89 -8.53 8.03
CA PRO A 384 -9.89 -7.49 8.28
C PRO A 384 -10.14 -7.30 9.78
N GLU A 385 -9.81 -8.27 10.63
CA GLU A 385 -9.94 -8.15 12.09
C GLU A 385 -8.77 -7.40 12.74
N THR A 386 -7.60 -7.34 12.08
CA THR A 386 -6.43 -6.61 12.57
C THR A 386 -6.67 -5.10 12.45
N ASP A 387 -6.42 -4.32 13.50
CA ASP A 387 -6.58 -2.87 13.45
C ASP A 387 -5.52 -2.19 12.55
N LEU A 388 -5.80 -0.95 12.14
CA LEU A 388 -4.95 -0.19 11.20
C LEU A 388 -3.49 -0.09 11.66
N VAL A 389 -3.26 0.34 12.90
CA VAL A 389 -1.90 0.63 13.40
C VAL A 389 -1.11 -0.66 13.48
N ARG A 390 -1.71 -1.71 14.03
CA ARG A 390 -1.08 -3.03 14.10
C ARG A 390 -0.80 -3.62 12.73
N GLY A 391 -1.67 -3.38 11.74
CA GLY A 391 -1.44 -3.77 10.36
C GLY A 391 -0.20 -3.09 9.76
N ILE A 392 -0.06 -1.78 9.97
CA ILE A 392 1.11 -0.99 9.56
C ILE A 392 2.39 -1.49 10.26
N GLU A 393 2.34 -1.68 11.58
CA GLU A 393 3.49 -2.18 12.36
C GLU A 393 3.94 -3.57 11.87
N ARG A 394 3.00 -4.45 11.53
CA ARG A 394 3.31 -5.77 10.95
C ARG A 394 3.98 -5.66 9.58
N CYS A 395 3.56 -4.72 8.73
CA CYS A 395 4.25 -4.48 7.45
C CYS A 395 5.71 -4.08 7.70
N LEU A 396 5.97 -3.17 8.64
CA LEU A 396 7.31 -2.68 8.95
C LEU A 396 8.20 -3.73 9.62
N ALA A 397 7.63 -4.59 10.46
CA ALA A 397 8.38 -5.58 11.23
C ALA A 397 8.63 -6.89 10.46
N ASP A 398 7.61 -7.40 9.76
CA ASP A 398 7.61 -8.75 9.19
C ASP A 398 7.54 -8.76 7.66
N GLY A 399 7.22 -7.62 7.05
CA GLY A 399 7.02 -7.52 5.61
C GLY A 399 8.32 -7.54 4.82
N GLU A 400 8.27 -8.21 3.68
CA GLU A 400 9.32 -8.06 2.68
C GLU A 400 9.11 -6.71 1.99
N PHE A 401 10.03 -5.77 2.21
CA PHE A 401 10.05 -4.49 1.52
C PHE A 401 10.24 -4.70 0.01
N VAL A 402 9.40 -4.08 -0.81
CA VAL A 402 9.44 -4.22 -2.28
C VAL A 402 9.76 -2.89 -2.96
N ASP A 403 9.04 -1.83 -2.62
CA ASP A 403 9.19 -0.53 -3.28
C ASP A 403 8.61 0.61 -2.42
N MET A 404 8.97 1.86 -2.74
CA MET A 404 8.37 3.07 -2.17
C MET A 404 8.25 4.13 -3.26
N ARG A 405 7.08 4.73 -3.38
CA ARG A 405 6.76 5.67 -4.47
C ARG A 405 5.83 6.79 -4.02
N HIS A 406 5.91 7.94 -4.70
CA HIS A 406 4.80 8.86 -4.79
C HIS A 406 3.73 8.26 -5.71
N LEU A 407 2.52 8.11 -5.20
CA LEU A 407 1.42 7.45 -5.87
C LEU A 407 0.68 8.42 -6.77
N LEU A 408 0.39 7.98 -7.99
CA LEU A 408 -0.60 8.64 -8.84
C LEU A 408 -2.02 8.36 -8.32
N ASP A 409 -2.92 9.31 -8.54
CA ASP A 409 -4.34 9.25 -8.24
C ASP A 409 -5.06 8.02 -8.80
N SER A 410 -4.54 7.49 -9.90
CA SER A 410 -5.04 6.30 -10.58
C SER A 410 -4.58 4.98 -9.96
N THR A 411 -3.71 5.01 -8.93
CA THR A 411 -3.38 3.84 -8.09
C THR A 411 -4.66 3.21 -7.56
N ARG A 412 -4.76 1.88 -7.62
CA ARG A 412 -5.98 1.15 -7.29
C ARG A 412 -5.83 0.33 -6.01
N ILE A 413 -6.77 0.52 -5.09
CA ILE A 413 -6.88 -0.20 -3.83
C ILE A 413 -7.97 -1.27 -3.95
N ARG A 414 -7.67 -2.52 -3.61
CA ARG A 414 -8.66 -3.60 -3.60
C ARG A 414 -9.46 -3.61 -2.31
N ARG A 415 -8.75 -3.54 -1.19
CA ARG A 415 -9.32 -3.49 0.15
C ARG A 415 -8.35 -2.81 1.11
N ALA A 416 -8.86 -2.08 2.08
CA ALA A 416 -8.01 -1.37 3.03
C ALA A 416 -8.73 -0.99 4.33
N LYS A 417 -7.92 -0.70 5.36
CA LYS A 417 -8.28 0.17 6.47
C LYS A 417 -7.65 1.53 6.21
N VAL A 418 -8.47 2.57 6.27
CA VAL A 418 -8.07 3.96 6.01
C VAL A 418 -8.30 4.75 7.28
N GLY A 419 -7.23 5.12 7.97
CA GLY A 419 -7.29 6.08 9.07
C GLY A 419 -7.52 7.47 8.49
N ILE A 420 -8.52 8.19 8.97
CA ILE A 420 -8.92 9.49 8.44
C ILE A 420 -8.80 10.53 9.55
N ALA A 421 -7.97 11.54 9.32
CA ALA A 421 -7.83 12.70 10.18
C ALA A 421 -8.45 13.93 9.49
N TYR A 422 -9.45 14.52 10.14
CA TYR A 422 -10.08 15.77 9.71
C TYR A 422 -9.22 16.93 10.17
N ILE A 423 -8.55 17.59 9.22
CA ILE A 423 -7.51 18.58 9.55
C ILE A 423 -8.16 19.88 10.01
N SER A 424 -7.98 20.25 11.26
CA SER A 424 -8.54 21.46 11.86
C SER A 424 -7.65 22.70 11.66
N ALA A 425 -6.35 22.50 11.42
CA ALA A 425 -5.37 23.55 11.21
C ALA A 425 -4.16 23.04 10.42
N ILE A 426 -3.51 23.93 9.68
CA ILE A 426 -2.23 23.71 9.01
C ILE A 426 -1.25 24.72 9.62
N LYS A 427 -0.13 24.23 10.14
CA LYS A 427 0.84 25.03 10.89
C LYS A 427 2.17 25.03 10.16
N GLN A 428 2.64 26.20 9.76
CA GLN A 428 4.02 26.38 9.28
C GLN A 428 4.96 26.35 10.50
N ALA A 429 5.98 25.50 10.45
CA ALA A 429 6.97 25.33 11.52
C ALA A 429 8.29 26.05 11.24
#